data_AF-A0A935HF80-F1
#
_entry.id   AF-A0A935HF80-F1
#
_cell.length_a   1.000
_cell.length_b   1.000
_cell.length_c   1.000
_cell.angle_alpha   90.00
_cell.angle_beta   90.00
_cell.angle_gamma   90.00
#
_symmetry.space_group_name_H-M   'P 1'
#
loop_
_entity.id
_entity.type
_entity.pdbx_description
1 polymer ?
#
loop_
_entity_poly.entity_id
_entity_poly.type
_entity_poly.pdbx_seq_one_letter_code
_entity_poly.pdbx_strand_id
1 'polypeptide(L)'
;MALRYKKLDIGCGASKCDPEATGIDITPGPGVDLVGDALVLLKDMDTHSVGAIYSSHFLEHHEDPAAVLKEMVRVLAPRWAN
;
A
#
# COMPACT_ATOMS: atom_id res chain seq x y z
N MET A 1 7.14 5.96 17.23
CA MET A 1 5.97 5.24 16.70
C MET A 1 6.44 3.90 16.17
N ALA A 2 5.77 2.78 16.48
CA ALA A 2 6.13 1.50 15.87
C ALA A 2 5.41 1.38 14.51
N LEU A 3 6.15 1.06 13.45
CA LEU A 3 5.53 0.77 12.15
C LEU A 3 4.77 -0.56 12.24
N ARG A 4 3.52 -0.58 11.78
CA ARG A 4 2.75 -1.81 11.60
C ARG A 4 3.18 -2.56 10.34
N TYR A 5 3.48 -1.82 9.27
CA TYR A 5 4.00 -2.36 8.02
C TYR A 5 5.31 -1.65 7.66
N LYS A 6 6.37 -2.42 7.39
CA LYS A 6 7.66 -1.84 6.98
C LYS A 6 7.59 -1.26 5.57
N LYS A 7 6.98 -2.00 4.64
CA LYS A 7 6.84 -1.67 3.23
C LYS A 7 5.52 -2.27 2.70
N LEU A 8 4.78 -1.54 1.89
CA LEU A 8 3.64 -2.04 1.13
C LEU A 8 3.93 -1.99 -0.36
N ASP A 9 3.36 -2.93 -1.11
CA ASP A 9 3.33 -2.91 -2.57
C ASP A 9 1.87 -3.01 -3.03
N ILE A 10 1.35 -1.91 -3.59
CA ILE A 10 -0.07 -1.74 -3.90
C ILE A 10 -0.29 -1.91 -5.40
N GLY A 11 -1.15 -2.88 -5.75
CA GLY A 11 -1.30 -3.35 -7.12
C GLY A 11 -0.17 -4.30 -7.53
N CYS A 12 0.30 -5.12 -6.58
CA CYS A 12 1.49 -5.95 -6.77
C CYS A 12 1.34 -7.08 -7.79
N GLY A 13 0.09 -7.44 -8.16
CA GLY A 13 -0.19 -8.53 -9.07
C GLY A 13 0.51 -9.84 -8.70
N ALA A 14 1.10 -10.50 -9.70
CA ALA A 14 1.83 -11.75 -9.48
C ALA A 14 3.22 -11.57 -8.87
N SER A 15 3.81 -10.36 -8.94
CA SER A 15 5.22 -10.13 -8.62
C SER A 15 5.41 -8.76 -7.95
N LYS A 16 5.88 -8.78 -6.70
CA LYS A 16 6.20 -7.56 -5.95
C LYS A 16 7.43 -6.84 -6.52
N CYS A 17 7.38 -5.50 -6.53
CA CYS A 17 8.51 -4.62 -6.81
C CYS A 17 9.63 -4.80 -5.77
N ASP A 18 9.26 -4.96 -4.49
CA ASP A 18 10.17 -5.34 -3.41
C ASP A 18 9.66 -6.65 -2.77
N PRO A 19 10.43 -7.76 -2.83
CA PRO A 19 10.04 -9.04 -2.21
C PRO A 19 9.76 -8.96 -0.70
N GLU A 20 10.34 -7.99 0.01
CA GLU A 20 10.12 -7.77 1.45
C GLU A 20 8.85 -6.95 1.75
N ALA A 21 8.18 -6.40 0.73
CA ALA A 21 6.94 -5.66 0.92
C ALA A 21 5.76 -6.61 1.16
N THR A 22 4.76 -6.12 1.91
CA THR A 22 3.44 -6.75 1.97
C THR A 22 2.67 -6.37 0.71
N GLY A 23 2.35 -7.36 -0.13
CA GLY A 23 1.62 -7.16 -1.38
C GLY A 23 0.12 -7.01 -1.15
N ILE A 24 -0.47 -6.00 -1.78
CA ILE A 24 -1.91 -5.73 -1.78
C ILE A 24 -2.39 -5.78 -3.23
N ASP A 25 -3.41 -6.58 -3.50
CA ASP A 25 -4.07 -6.61 -4.80
C ASP A 25 -5.54 -7.04 -4.66
N ILE A 26 -6.40 -6.58 -5.57
CA ILE A 26 -7.82 -6.99 -5.59
C ILE A 26 -7.98 -8.45 -6.04
N THR A 27 -7.02 -8.95 -6.83
CA THR A 27 -7.00 -10.31 -7.35
C THR A 27 -6.02 -11.16 -6.55
N PRO A 28 -6.38 -12.37 -6.09
CA PRO A 28 -5.44 -13.25 -5.40
C PRO A 28 -4.31 -13.71 -6.32
N GLY A 29 -3.11 -13.87 -5.77
CA GLY A 29 -1.93 -14.30 -6.52
C GLY A 29 -0.74 -14.61 -5.63
N PRO A 30 0.35 -15.17 -6.18
CA PRO A 30 1.51 -15.62 -5.41
C PRO A 30 2.28 -14.47 -4.74
N GLY A 31 2.19 -13.24 -5.25
CA GLY A 31 2.78 -12.04 -4.66
C GLY A 31 1.87 -11.31 -3.67
N VAL A 32 0.63 -11.75 -3.51
CA VAL A 32 -0.44 -11.02 -2.80
C VAL A 32 -0.57 -11.56 -1.39
N ASP A 33 -0.24 -10.71 -0.41
CA ASP A 33 -0.33 -11.03 1.02
C ASP A 33 -1.69 -10.62 1.60
N LEU A 34 -2.28 -9.53 1.07
CA LEU A 34 -3.61 -9.03 1.43
C LEU A 34 -4.45 -8.87 0.16
N VAL A 35 -5.53 -9.65 0.06
CA VAL A 35 -6.45 -9.59 -1.07
C VAL A 35 -7.60 -8.63 -0.77
N GLY A 36 -7.79 -7.60 -1.59
CA GLY A 36 -8.89 -6.65 -1.46
C GLY A 36 -8.68 -5.32 -2.16
N ASP A 37 -9.71 -4.48 -2.11
CA ASP A 37 -9.64 -3.09 -2.58
C ASP A 37 -8.64 -2.30 -1.72
N ALA A 38 -7.63 -1.71 -2.37
CA ALA A 38 -6.56 -1.01 -1.67
C ALA A 38 -7.07 0.25 -0.94
N LEU A 39 -8.05 0.97 -1.47
CA LEU A 39 -8.62 2.15 -0.82
C LEU A 39 -9.33 1.75 0.48
N VAL A 40 -10.06 0.64 0.48
CA VAL A 40 -10.72 0.11 1.67
C VAL A 40 -9.68 -0.31 2.70
N LEU A 41 -8.69 -1.12 2.30
CA LEU A 41 -7.64 -1.60 3.21
C LEU A 41 -6.81 -0.46 3.80
N LEU A 42 -6.46 0.55 3.01
CA LEU A 42 -5.71 1.72 3.49
C LEU A 42 -6.53 2.53 4.51
N LYS A 43 -7.84 2.69 4.32
CA LYS A 43 -8.72 3.39 5.29
C LYS A 43 -8.76 2.69 6.65
N ASP A 44 -8.61 1.38 6.67
CA ASP A 44 -8.55 0.58 7.91
C ASP A 44 -7.16 0.58 8.58
N MET A 45 -6.15 1.18 7.94
CA MET A 45 -4.81 1.32 8.52
C MET A 45 -4.66 2.62 9.31
N ASP A 46 -3.88 2.55 10.39
CA ASP A 46 -3.56 3.70 11.22
C ASP A 46 -2.70 4.74 10.48
N THR A 47 -2.89 6.02 10.82
CA THR A 47 -2.05 7.11 10.32
C THR A 47 -0.59 6.92 10.74
N HIS A 48 0.36 7.17 9.83
CA HIS A 48 1.80 7.02 10.06
C HIS A 48 2.25 5.61 10.52
N SER A 49 1.58 4.55 10.04
CA SER A 49 1.87 3.15 10.38
C SER A 49 2.69 2.38 9.34
N VAL A 50 2.97 3.00 8.18
CA VAL A 50 3.65 2.38 7.03
C VAL A 50 4.99 3.07 6.74
N GLY A 51 6.06 2.30 6.59
CA GLY A 51 7.40 2.87 6.34
C GLY A 51 7.65 3.34 4.90
N ALA A 52 7.17 2.58 3.91
CA ALA A 52 7.29 2.89 2.49
C ALA A 52 6.15 2.25 1.69
N ILE A 53 5.81 2.85 0.54
CA ILE A 53 4.82 2.33 -0.40
C ILE A 53 5.45 2.29 -1.79
N TYR A 54 5.31 1.15 -2.45
CA TYR A 54 5.57 0.92 -3.87
C TYR A 54 4.23 0.74 -4.58
N SER A 55 4.12 1.25 -5.79
CA SER A 55 2.95 1.04 -6.64
C SER A 55 3.34 1.28 -8.08
N SER A 56 2.97 0.36 -8.97
CA SER A 56 3.28 0.40 -10.39
C SER A 56 2.05 -0.05 -11.18
N HIS A 57 1.71 0.69 -12.23
CA HIS A 57 0.57 0.38 -13.10
C HIS A 57 -0.76 0.11 -12.36
N PHE A 58 -1.06 0.91 -11.34
CA PHE A 58 -2.17 0.69 -10.43
C PHE A 58 -3.15 1.87 -10.38
N LEU A 59 -2.63 3.10 -10.25
CA LEU A 59 -3.48 4.29 -10.06
C LEU A 59 -4.33 4.60 -11.30
N GLU A 60 -3.87 4.24 -12.50
CA GLU A 60 -4.62 4.42 -13.75
C GLU A 60 -5.91 3.60 -13.83
N HIS A 61 -6.05 2.58 -12.98
CA HIS A 61 -7.23 1.71 -12.94
C HIS A 61 -8.32 2.24 -11.98
N HIS A 62 -8.04 3.28 -11.21
CA HIS A 62 -8.98 3.82 -10.22
C HIS A 62 -9.79 4.99 -10.79
N GLU A 63 -11.09 5.04 -10.46
CA GLU A 63 -11.96 6.16 -10.81
C GLU A 63 -11.55 7.45 -10.07
N ASP A 64 -11.06 7.32 -8.82
CA ASP A 64 -10.53 8.41 -8.01
C ASP A 64 -9.12 8.07 -7.47
N PRO A 65 -8.07 8.22 -8.31
CA PRO A 65 -6.70 7.96 -7.88
C PRO A 65 -6.23 8.92 -6.79
N ALA A 66 -6.83 10.12 -6.69
CA ALA A 66 -6.48 11.11 -5.67
C ALA A 66 -6.91 10.64 -4.27
N ALA A 67 -8.08 10.00 -4.15
CA ALA A 67 -8.50 9.39 -2.89
C ALA A 67 -7.52 8.31 -2.41
N VAL A 68 -7.02 7.46 -3.32
CA VAL A 68 -6.03 6.43 -2.97
C VAL A 68 -4.71 7.05 -2.54
N LEU A 69 -4.19 8.01 -3.31
CA LEU A 69 -2.97 8.74 -2.98
C LEU A 69 -3.08 9.45 -1.62
N LYS A 70 -4.23 10.03 -1.30
CA LYS A 70 -4.47 10.67 0.00
C LYS A 70 -4.32 9.68 1.15
N GLU A 71 -4.88 8.49 1.02
CA GLU A 71 -4.76 7.45 2.04
C GLU A 71 -3.34 6.86 2.11
N MET A 72 -2.66 6.67 0.98
CA MET A 72 -1.24 6.30 0.93
C MET A 72 -0.38 7.29 1.73
N VAL A 73 -0.59 8.60 1.53
CA VAL A 73 0.13 9.65 2.27
C VAL A 73 -0.22 9.64 3.75
N ARG A 74 -1.50 9.42 4.13
CA ARG A 74 -1.93 9.38 5.53
C ARG A 74 -1.25 8.24 6.31
N VAL A 75 -1.14 7.05 5.71
CA VAL A 75 -0.57 5.90 6.40
C VAL A 75 0.96 5.94 6.43
N LEU A 76 1.60 6.65 5.50
CA LEU A 76 3.07 6.80 5.46
C LEU A 76 3.59 7.54 6.69
N ALA A 77 4.56 6.95 7.38
CA ALA A 77 5.24 7.59 8.48
C ALA A 77 6.13 8.75 7.99
N PRO A 78 6.14 9.90 8.69
CA PRO A 78 7.00 11.03 8.33
C PRO A 78 8.47 10.64 8.51
N ARG A 79 9.26 10.78 7.45
CA ARG A 79 10.68 10.38 7.45
C ARG A 79 11.63 11.38 8.12
N TRP A 80 11.14 12.57 8.48
CA TRP A 80 11.91 13.67 9.10
C TRP A 80 11.92 13.66 10.63
N ALA A 81 11.33 12.64 11.27
CA ALA A 81 11.25 12.52 12.72
C ALA A 81 12.26 11.52 13.32
N ASN A 82 13.37 11.26 12.62
CA ASN A 82 14.51 10.45 13.09
C ASN A 82 15.75 11.30 13.26
#